data_AF-C4B8G3-F1
#
_entry.id   AF-C4B8G3-F1
#
_cell.length_a   1.000
_cell.length_b   1.000
_cell.length_c   1.000
_cell.angle_alpha   90.00
_cell.angle_beta   90.00
_cell.angle_gamma   90.00
#
_symmetry.space_group_name_H-M   'P 1'
#
loop_
_entity.id
_entity.type
_entity.pdbx_description
1 polymer ?
#
loop_
_entity_poly.entity_id
_entity_poly.type
_entity_poly.pdbx_seq_one_letter_code
_entity_poly.pdbx_strand_id
1 'polypeptide(L)'
;MTNRAPGATRLIEGLFREPGLMEALQKDPETVYDDYGLTDAEKDALRDGSFTALGNIGVHPVLRMHYQMVLNPDMANHVTIRDFLTRLEEEKKNG
;
A
#
# COMPACT_ATOMS: atom_id res chain seq x y z
N MET A 1 1.88 -24.07 0.97
CA MET A 1 3.10 -23.28 0.71
C MET A 1 2.67 -21.84 0.54
N THR A 2 2.96 -20.95 1.48
CA THR A 2 2.69 -19.51 1.31
C THR A 2 3.59 -19.05 0.18
N ASN A 3 3.02 -18.83 -1.00
CA ASN A 3 3.74 -18.22 -2.12
C ASN A 3 4.18 -16.85 -1.61
N ARG A 4 5.47 -16.66 -1.37
CA ARG A 4 5.98 -15.38 -0.87
C ARG A 4 6.25 -14.52 -2.10
N ALA A 5 5.75 -13.28 -2.10
CA ALA A 5 6.02 -12.26 -3.11
C ALA A 5 7.11 -11.29 -2.62
N PRO A 6 8.40 -11.67 -2.68
CA PRO A 6 9.49 -10.85 -2.19
C PRO A 6 9.68 -9.56 -3.01
N GLY A 7 9.36 -9.55 -4.30
CA GLY A 7 9.48 -8.39 -5.17
C GLY A 7 8.44 -7.33 -4.81
N ALA A 8 7.17 -7.74 -4.78
CA ALA A 8 6.08 -6.85 -4.38
C ALA A 8 6.23 -6.34 -2.94
N THR A 9 6.70 -7.18 -2.02
CA THR A 9 6.95 -6.80 -0.62
C THR A 9 8.01 -5.70 -0.54
N ARG A 10 9.14 -5.85 -1.24
CA ARG A 10 10.21 -4.83 -1.25
C ARG A 10 9.76 -3.54 -1.90
N LEU A 11 9.02 -3.61 -3.01
CA LEU A 11 8.48 -2.42 -3.67
C LEU A 11 7.56 -1.63 -2.73
N ILE A 12 6.64 -2.32 -2.06
CA ILE A 12 5.72 -1.66 -1.12
C ILE A 12 6.48 -1.03 0.06
N GLU A 13 7.51 -1.70 0.59
CA GLU A 13 8.37 -1.11 1.62
C GLU A 13 9.17 0.09 1.10
N GLY A 14 9.64 0.03 -0.15
CA GLY A 14 10.38 1.08 -0.84
C GLY A 14 9.56 2.37 -0.96
N LEU A 15 8.23 2.27 -1.15
CA LEU A 15 7.35 3.44 -1.26
C LEU A 15 7.41 4.38 -0.04
N PHE A 16 7.80 3.87 1.12
CA PHE A 16 7.96 4.64 2.35
C PHE A 16 9.39 5.11 2.62
N ARG A 17 10.39 4.49 1.98
CA ARG A 17 11.81 4.72 2.24
C ARG A 17 12.48 5.54 1.15
N GLU A 18 12.03 5.41 -0.09
CA GLU A 18 12.65 5.97 -1.28
C GLU A 18 11.86 7.20 -1.76
N PRO A 19 12.41 8.41 -1.58
CA PRO A 19 11.80 9.62 -2.12
C PRO A 19 11.65 9.50 -3.65
N GLY A 20 10.47 9.83 -4.18
CA GLY A 20 10.20 9.80 -5.61
C GLY A 20 9.82 8.43 -6.18
N LEU A 21 9.89 7.33 -5.41
CA LEU A 21 9.47 6.02 -5.91
C LEU A 21 7.97 5.99 -6.26
N MET A 22 7.13 6.70 -5.50
CA MET A 22 5.72 6.84 -5.80
C MET A 22 5.47 7.54 -7.15
N GLU A 23 6.23 8.61 -7.43
CA GLU A 23 6.14 9.34 -8.70
C GLU A 23 6.66 8.49 -9.87
N ALA A 24 7.74 7.73 -9.65
CA ALA A 24 8.27 6.79 -10.61
C ALA A 24 7.25 5.68 -10.94
N LEU A 25 6.63 5.10 -9.91
CA LEU A 25 5.60 4.07 -10.05
C LEU A 25 4.36 4.59 -10.81
N GLN A 26 3.98 5.85 -10.61
CA GLN A 26 2.87 6.48 -11.33
C GLN A 26 3.21 6.79 -12.79
N LYS A 27 4.46 7.17 -13.06
CA LYS A 27 4.92 7.59 -14.39
C LYS A 27 5.20 6.39 -15.30
N ASP A 28 5.89 5.38 -14.78
CA ASP A 28 6.31 4.20 -15.53
C ASP A 28 6.40 2.96 -14.60
N PRO A 29 5.25 2.35 -14.29
CA PRO A 29 5.20 1.22 -13.37
C PRO A 29 5.97 0.00 -13.89
N GLU A 30 6.05 -0.21 -15.20
CA GLU A 30 6.71 -1.41 -15.77
C GLU A 30 8.22 -1.37 -15.53
N THR A 31 8.87 -0.23 -15.75
CA THR A 31 10.31 -0.07 -15.46
C THR A 31 10.58 -0.30 -13.97
N VAL A 32 9.73 0.22 -13.08
CA VAL A 32 9.87 0.00 -11.62
C VAL A 32 9.66 -1.47 -11.26
N TYR A 33 8.70 -2.16 -11.90
CA TYR A 33 8.48 -3.57 -11.67
C TYR A 33 9.68 -4.42 -12.12
N ASP A 34 10.31 -4.05 -13.23
CA ASP A 34 11.52 -4.73 -13.73
C ASP A 34 12.72 -4.51 -12.80
N ASP A 35 12.91 -3.28 -12.29
CA ASP A 35 13.99 -2.95 -11.34
C ASP A 35 13.89 -3.76 -10.04
N TYR A 36 12.66 -4.04 -9.59
CA TYR A 36 12.39 -4.85 -8.41
C TYR A 36 12.31 -6.37 -8.70
N GLY A 37 12.45 -6.77 -9.97
CA GLY A 37 12.46 -8.17 -10.40
C GLY A 37 11.13 -8.88 -10.16
N LEU A 38 10.01 -8.19 -10.36
CA LEU A 38 8.68 -8.75 -10.13
C LEU A 38 8.33 -9.83 -11.16
N THR A 39 7.72 -10.90 -10.66
CA THR A 39 7.05 -11.91 -11.49
C THR A 39 5.76 -11.35 -12.10
N ASP A 40 5.28 -11.95 -13.19
CA ASP A 40 4.03 -11.54 -13.84
C ASP A 40 2.85 -11.54 -12.86
N ALA A 41 2.78 -12.54 -11.97
CA ALA A 41 1.75 -12.62 -10.94
C ALA A 41 1.83 -11.48 -9.91
N GLU A 42 3.04 -11.02 -9.57
CA GLU A 42 3.22 -9.87 -8.68
C GLU A 42 2.84 -8.56 -9.38
N LYS A 43 3.22 -8.41 -10.66
CA LYS A 43 2.84 -7.25 -11.48
C LYS A 43 1.32 -7.15 -11.59
N ASP A 44 0.64 -8.24 -11.93
CA ASP A 44 -0.81 -8.27 -12.05
C ASP A 44 -1.52 -7.95 -10.73
N ALA A 45 -1.02 -8.46 -9.61
CA ALA A 45 -1.57 -8.15 -8.29
C ALA A 45 -1.36 -6.69 -7.86
N LEU A 46 -0.24 -6.07 -8.22
CA LEU A 46 0.02 -4.66 -7.94
C LEU A 46 -0.81 -3.74 -8.86
N ARG A 47 -0.99 -4.11 -10.14
CA ARG A 47 -1.89 -3.40 -11.07
C ARG A 47 -3.34 -3.45 -10.60
N ASP A 48 -3.80 -4.60 -10.09
CA ASP A 48 -5.13 -4.73 -9.49
C ASP A 48 -5.26 -3.91 -8.20
N GLY A 49 -4.22 -3.92 -7.35
CA GLY A 49 -4.11 -3.09 -6.16
C GLY A 49 -5.13 -3.40 -5.06
N SER A 50 -5.98 -4.42 -5.23
CA SER A 50 -6.93 -4.82 -4.20
C SER A 50 -6.23 -5.58 -3.06
N PHE A 51 -6.81 -5.44 -1.87
CA PHE A 51 -6.36 -6.18 -0.69
C PHE A 51 -6.34 -7.71 -0.92
N THR A 52 -7.29 -8.22 -1.71
CA THR A 52 -7.40 -9.64 -2.06
C THR A 52 -6.30 -10.07 -3.02
N ALA A 53 -6.02 -9.31 -4.09
CA ALA A 53 -5.00 -9.66 -5.07
C ALA A 53 -3.60 -9.72 -4.43
N LEU A 54 -3.24 -8.71 -3.63
CA LEU A 54 -1.99 -8.71 -2.86
C LEU A 54 -1.94 -9.86 -1.84
N GLY A 55 -3.09 -10.28 -1.33
CA GLY A 55 -3.19 -11.41 -0.43
C GLY A 55 -2.95 -12.76 -1.08
N ASN A 56 -3.41 -12.93 -2.31
CA ASN A 56 -3.23 -14.17 -3.07
C ASN A 56 -1.75 -14.42 -3.41
N ILE A 57 -0.95 -13.37 -3.58
CA ILE A 57 0.50 -13.46 -3.77
C ILE A 57 1.30 -13.47 -2.45
N GLY A 58 0.62 -13.46 -1.29
CA GLY A 58 1.25 -13.62 0.02
C GLY A 58 1.92 -12.37 0.59
N VAL A 59 1.57 -11.16 0.14
CA VAL A 59 2.01 -9.90 0.78
C VAL A 59 1.44 -9.82 2.20
N HIS A 60 2.18 -9.27 3.16
CA HIS A 60 1.72 -9.16 4.54
C HIS A 60 0.53 -8.17 4.69
N PRO A 61 -0.52 -8.46 5.49
CA PRO A 61 -1.72 -7.60 5.61
C PRO A 61 -1.43 -6.12 5.90
N VAL A 62 -0.44 -5.83 6.75
CA VAL A 62 -0.02 -4.45 7.04
C VAL A 62 0.45 -3.74 5.77
N LEU A 63 1.30 -4.39 4.96
CA LEU A 63 1.80 -3.81 3.72
C LEU A 63 0.69 -3.63 2.68
N ARG A 64 -0.33 -4.51 2.66
CA ARG A 64 -1.50 -4.36 1.80
C ARG A 64 -2.26 -3.07 2.11
N MET A 65 -2.49 -2.77 3.39
CA MET A 65 -3.14 -1.52 3.81
C MET A 65 -2.33 -0.30 3.40
N HIS A 66 -1.01 -0.36 3.61
CA HIS A 66 -0.09 0.71 3.24
C HIS A 66 -0.14 1.00 1.73
N TYR A 67 -0.15 -0.05 0.90
CA TYR A 67 -0.27 0.11 -0.55
C TYR A 67 -1.62 0.71 -0.96
N GLN A 68 -2.72 0.32 -0.31
CA GLN A 68 -4.03 0.90 -0.57
C GLN A 68 -4.12 2.40 -0.23
N MET A 69 -3.45 2.84 0.84
CA MET A 69 -3.37 4.26 1.20
C MET A 69 -2.59 5.09 0.17
N VAL A 70 -1.59 4.48 -0.49
CA VAL A 70 -0.80 5.12 -1.55
C VAL A 70 -1.61 5.25 -2.84
N LEU A 71 -2.36 4.21 -3.22
CA LEU A 71 -3.17 4.22 -4.45
C LEU A 71 -4.45 5.03 -4.35
N ASN A 72 -5.00 5.19 -3.14
CA ASN A 72 -6.26 5.88 -2.92
C ASN A 72 -6.09 6.93 -1.80
N PRO A 73 -5.69 8.17 -2.15
CA PRO A 73 -5.42 9.24 -1.20
C PRO A 73 -6.63 9.56 -0.31
N ASP A 74 -7.85 9.37 -0.81
CA ASP A 74 -9.08 9.58 -0.05
C ASP A 74 -9.25 8.53 1.05
N MET A 75 -8.81 7.29 0.83
CA MET A 75 -8.74 6.28 1.90
C MET A 75 -7.71 6.63 2.96
N ALA A 76 -6.60 7.27 2.59
CA ALA A 76 -5.61 7.72 3.57
C ALA A 76 -6.21 8.75 4.54
N ASN A 77 -7.11 9.63 4.07
CA ASN A 77 -7.83 10.59 4.90
C ASN A 77 -8.75 9.90 5.92
N HIS A 78 -9.44 8.82 5.54
CA HIS A 78 -10.31 8.05 6.45
C HIS A 78 -9.56 7.19 7.49
N VAL A 79 -8.28 6.90 7.26
CA VAL A 79 -7.43 6.13 8.20
C VAL A 79 -6.66 7.06 9.16
N THR A 80 -6.81 8.39 9.05
CA THR A 80 -6.14 9.29 9.99
C THR A 80 -6.79 9.26 11.38
N ILE A 81 -5.96 8.99 12.40
CA ILE A 81 -6.31 9.08 13.84
C ILE A 81 -6.79 10.49 14.22
N ARG A 82 -6.57 11.50 13.38
CA ARG A 82 -6.96 12.89 13.62
C ARG A 82 -8.46 13.03 13.89
N ASP A 83 -9.31 12.40 13.08
CA ASP A 83 -10.76 12.47 13.28
C ASP A 83 -11.21 11.70 14.53
N PHE A 84 -10.51 10.61 14.88
CA PHE A 84 -10.77 9.85 16.11
C PHE A 84 -10.44 10.66 17.37
N LEU A 85 -9.32 11.39 17.39
CA LEU A 85 -8.93 12.24 18.52
C LEU A 85 -9.87 13.44 18.69
N THR A 86 -10.24 14.11 17.60
CA THR A 86 -11.19 15.23 17.64
C THR A 86 -12.55 14.77 18.16
N ARG A 87 -13.05 13.61 17.69
CA ARG A 87 -14.32 13.04 18.18
C ARG A 87 -14.26 12.63 19.65
N LEU A 88 -13.15 12.07 20.13
CA LEU A 88 -12.96 11.73 21.55
C LEU A 88 -12.94 12.97 22.46
N GLU A 89 -12.37 14.08 21.99
CA GLU A 89 -12.38 15.35 22.72
C GLU A 89 -13.79 15.97 22.78
N GLU A 90 -14.58 15.84 21.72
CA GLU A 90 -15.97 16.28 21.68
C GLU A 90 -16.87 15.44 22.61
N GLU A 91 -16.71 14.11 22.61
CA GLU A 91 -17.43 13.20 23.51
C GLU A 91 -17.07 13.46 24.99
N LYS A 92 -15.82 13.85 25.29
CA LYS A 92 -15.38 14.25 26.65
C LYS A 92 -15.94 15.58 27.14
N LYS A 93 -16.31 16.50 26.25
CA LYS A 93 -16.89 17.82 26.61
C LYS A 93 -18.39 17.77 26.86
N ASN A 94 -19.06 16.75 26.32
CA ASN A 94 -20.52 16.57 26.40
C ASN A 94 -20.94 15.53 27.46
N GLY A 95 -20.00 15.02 28.26
CA GLY A 95 -20.23 14.10 29.38
C GLY A 95 -20.02 14.74 30.74
#